data_AF-Q1AWP1-F1
#
_entry.id   AF-Q1AWP1-F1
#
_cell.length_a   1.000
_cell.length_b   1.000
_cell.length_c   1.000
_cell.angle_alpha   90.00
_cell.angle_beta   90.00
_cell.angle_gamma   90.00
#
_symmetry.space_group_name_H-M   'P 1'
#
loop_
_entity.id
_entity.type
_entity.pdbx_description
1 polymer ?
#
loop_
_entity_poly.entity_id
_entity_poly.type
_entity_poly.pdbx_seq_one_letter_code
_entity_poly.pdbx_strand_id
1 'polypeptide(L)'
;MKSLGAVVLGVLLALLLGLLLVFGIFAPVLTAIFGLQGGVDTLGATGVPTVLVAFAAAFGFYFGGMAAGYYAPARRRLHGVAVPAAAFVISPALNLLSGNGAFPGLESAWAAVAVGAVLAISFGASYVGARRGESLQRYHESLRRRG
;
A
#
# COMPACT_ATOMS: atom_id res chain seq x y z
N MET A 1 12.37 -5.20 -17.46
CA MET A 1 10.92 -5.36 -17.26
C MET A 1 10.18 -4.26 -18.01
N LYS A 2 9.09 -4.57 -18.72
CA LYS A 2 8.20 -3.53 -19.27
C LYS A 2 7.73 -2.63 -18.11
N SER A 3 7.53 -1.33 -18.35
CA SER A 3 7.09 -0.33 -17.35
C SER A 3 5.98 -0.83 -16.40
N LEU A 4 4.99 -1.54 -16.96
CA LEU A 4 3.90 -2.17 -16.23
C LEU A 4 4.36 -3.16 -15.15
N GLY A 5 5.36 -3.99 -15.44
CA GLY A 5 5.82 -5.02 -14.51
C GLY A 5 6.40 -4.45 -13.21
N ALA A 6 7.02 -3.26 -13.27
CA ALA A 6 7.56 -2.61 -12.07
C ALA A 6 6.44 -2.14 -11.13
N VAL A 7 5.35 -1.60 -11.69
CA VAL A 7 4.17 -1.17 -10.91
C VAL A 7 3.47 -2.39 -10.31
N VAL A 8 3.24 -3.44 -11.10
CA VAL A 8 2.61 -4.69 -10.62
C VAL A 8 3.41 -5.29 -9.46
N LEU A 9 4.74 -5.38 -9.59
CA LEU A 9 5.60 -5.85 -8.51
C LEU A 9 5.47 -4.98 -7.26
N GLY A 10 5.45 -3.66 -7.42
CA GLY A 10 5.24 -2.72 -6.32
C GLY A 10 3.90 -2.90 -5.61
N VAL A 11 2.81 -3.11 -6.38
CA VAL A 11 1.47 -3.39 -5.83
C VAL A 11 1.46 -4.69 -5.06
N LEU A 12 1.99 -5.78 -5.64
CA LEU A 12 2.04 -7.09 -4.98
C LEU A 12 2.82 -7.04 -3.68
N LEU A 13 3.97 -6.35 -3.67
CA LEU A 13 4.78 -6.19 -2.47
C LEU A 13 4.07 -5.35 -1.40
N ALA A 14 3.41 -4.26 -1.80
CA ALA A 14 2.65 -3.43 -0.88
C ALA A 14 1.51 -4.21 -0.21
N LEU A 15 0.76 -4.99 -1.00
CA LEU A 15 -0.32 -5.83 -0.49
C LEU A 15 0.20 -6.92 0.44
N LEU A 16 1.25 -7.64 0.03
CA LEU A 16 1.87 -8.69 0.85
C LEU A 16 2.30 -8.14 2.22
N LEU A 17 2.99 -6.99 2.24
CA LEU A 17 3.47 -6.38 3.47
C LEU A 17 2.33 -5.83 4.33
N GLY A 18 1.33 -5.17 3.73
CA GLY A 18 0.16 -4.69 4.45
C GLY A 18 -0.61 -5.83 5.12
N LEU A 19 -0.85 -6.92 4.38
CA LEU A 19 -1.52 -8.11 4.90
C LEU A 19 -0.70 -8.80 6.00
N LEU A 20 0.62 -8.98 5.79
CA LEU A 20 1.50 -9.57 6.79
C LEU A 20 1.51 -8.74 8.08
N LEU A 21 1.52 -7.42 7.97
CA LEU A 21 1.55 -6.53 9.12
C LEU A 21 0.24 -6.63 9.92
N VAL A 22 -0.91 -6.49 9.24
CA VAL A 22 -2.22 -6.49 9.89
C VAL A 22 -2.61 -7.88 10.39
N PHE A 23 -2.56 -8.90 9.53
CA PHE A 23 -3.03 -10.24 9.84
C PHE A 23 -1.96 -11.16 10.44
N GLY A 24 -0.67 -10.87 10.23
CA GLY A 24 0.42 -11.64 10.81
C GLY A 24 0.87 -11.06 12.15
N ILE A 25 1.44 -9.85 12.11
CA ILE A 25 2.12 -9.26 13.27
C ILE A 25 1.11 -8.71 14.28
N PHE A 26 0.13 -7.94 13.84
CA PHE A 26 -0.79 -7.25 14.74
C PHE A 26 -1.99 -8.10 15.15
N ALA A 27 -2.39 -9.12 14.39
CA ALA A 27 -3.50 -9.99 14.74
C ALA A 27 -3.46 -10.53 16.20
N PRO A 28 -2.38 -11.13 16.72
CA PRO A 28 -2.35 -11.60 18.10
C PRO A 28 -2.50 -10.48 19.13
N VAL A 29 -1.93 -9.30 18.85
CA VAL A 29 -2.05 -8.11 19.71
C VAL A 29 -3.47 -7.58 19.71
N LEU A 30 -4.10 -7.55 18.53
CA LEU A 30 -5.49 -7.13 18.35
C LEU A 30 -6.45 -8.06 19.10
N THR A 31 -6.23 -9.38 19.01
CA THR A 31 -7.01 -10.38 19.74
C THR A 31 -6.82 -10.24 21.25
N ALA A 32 -5.58 -10.11 21.73
CA ALA A 32 -5.27 -10.10 23.15
C ALA A 32 -5.74 -8.82 23.86
N ILE A 33 -5.61 -7.66 23.22
CA ILE A 33 -5.89 -6.36 23.86
C ILE A 33 -7.34 -5.92 23.62
N PHE A 34 -7.86 -6.14 22.42
CA PHE A 34 -9.16 -5.61 22.01
C PHE A 34 -10.25 -6.68 21.90
N GLY A 35 -9.93 -7.95 22.17
CA GLY A 35 -10.88 -9.06 22.06
C GLY A 35 -11.37 -9.31 20.63
N LEU A 36 -10.67 -8.79 19.62
CA LEU A 36 -11.06 -8.86 18.22
C LEU A 36 -10.86 -10.30 17.71
N GLN A 37 -11.93 -11.08 17.71
CA GLN A 37 -11.94 -12.42 17.14
C GLN A 37 -12.03 -12.34 15.61
N GLY A 38 -10.90 -12.12 14.95
CA GLY A 38 -10.61 -12.57 13.58
C GLY A 38 -11.59 -12.23 12.43
N GLY A 39 -12.55 -11.32 12.62
CA GLY A 39 -13.57 -10.98 11.63
C GLY A 39 -13.53 -9.51 11.25
N VAL A 40 -13.60 -9.24 9.95
CA VAL A 40 -13.69 -7.89 9.34
C VAL A 40 -14.82 -7.06 9.98
N ASP A 41 -15.86 -7.73 10.49
CA ASP A 41 -17.06 -7.13 11.09
C ASP A 41 -16.82 -6.43 12.44
N THR A 42 -15.75 -6.78 13.17
CA THR A 42 -15.44 -6.17 14.49
C THR A 42 -14.45 -5.01 14.43
N LEU A 43 -13.79 -4.81 13.28
CA LEU A 43 -12.79 -3.74 13.06
C LEU A 43 -13.43 -2.38 12.72
N GLY A 44 -14.76 -2.27 12.62
CA GLY A 44 -15.41 -0.99 12.36
C GLY A 44 -15.57 -0.08 13.59
N ALA A 45 -15.61 -0.65 14.80
CA ALA A 45 -16.25 0.02 15.95
C ALA A 45 -15.30 0.79 16.91
N THR A 46 -13.98 0.60 16.84
CA THR A 46 -13.07 1.06 17.94
C THR A 46 -12.06 2.14 17.56
N GLY A 47 -12.01 2.64 16.31
CA GLY A 47 -11.08 3.70 15.88
C GLY A 47 -9.59 3.30 15.78
N VAL A 48 -9.12 2.40 16.64
CA VAL A 48 -7.84 1.66 16.57
C VAL A 48 -7.54 1.09 15.18
N PRO A 49 -8.53 0.58 14.42
CA PRO A 49 -8.30 0.03 13.09
C PRO A 49 -7.80 1.08 12.08
N THR A 50 -8.18 2.35 12.25
CA THR A 50 -7.81 3.41 11.29
C THR A 50 -6.32 3.75 11.34
N VAL A 51 -5.75 3.87 12.55
CA VAL A 51 -4.31 4.16 12.72
C VAL A 51 -3.47 2.98 12.24
N LEU A 52 -3.91 1.76 12.54
CA LEU A 52 -3.23 0.55 12.09
C LEU A 52 -3.28 0.41 10.56
N VAL A 53 -4.43 0.69 9.94
CA VAL A 53 -4.59 0.70 8.49
C VAL A 53 -3.72 1.78 7.86
N ALA A 54 -3.68 2.99 8.43
CA ALA A 54 -2.81 4.06 7.94
C ALA A 54 -1.33 3.68 8.04
N PHE A 55 -0.91 3.05 9.14
CA PHE A 55 0.45 2.56 9.33
C PHE A 55 0.79 1.41 8.34
N ALA A 56 -0.12 0.45 8.18
CA ALA A 56 0.04 -0.65 7.24
C ALA A 56 0.10 -0.17 5.79
N ALA A 57 -0.75 0.78 5.42
CA ALA A 57 -0.73 1.42 4.11
C ALA A 57 0.59 2.17 3.92
N ALA A 58 1.01 3.00 4.87
CA ALA A 58 2.28 3.72 4.78
C ALA A 58 3.47 2.75 4.59
N PHE A 59 3.54 1.69 5.40
CA PHE A 59 4.61 0.72 5.34
C PHE A 59 4.60 -0.07 4.02
N GLY A 60 3.45 -0.63 3.65
CA GLY A 60 3.29 -1.40 2.42
C GLY A 60 3.61 -0.55 1.18
N PHE A 61 3.00 0.63 1.06
CA PHE A 61 3.23 1.51 -0.09
C PHE A 61 4.64 2.09 -0.12
N TYR A 62 5.31 2.31 1.02
CA TYR A 62 6.72 2.69 1.04
C TYR A 62 7.59 1.65 0.34
N PHE A 63 7.49 0.38 0.72
CA PHE A 63 8.29 -0.68 0.08
C PHE A 63 7.81 -1.01 -1.33
N GLY A 64 6.51 -0.96 -1.60
CA GLY A 64 5.96 -1.11 -2.94
C GLY A 64 6.48 -0.04 -3.90
N GLY A 65 6.46 1.23 -3.47
CA GLY A 65 7.03 2.35 -4.20
C GLY A 65 8.54 2.20 -4.41
N MET A 66 9.27 1.71 -3.41
CA MET A 66 10.70 1.43 -3.50
C MET A 66 11.00 0.36 -4.55
N ALA A 67 10.29 -0.77 -4.53
CA ALA A 67 10.47 -1.83 -5.50
C ALA A 67 10.14 -1.35 -6.92
N ALA A 68 9.01 -0.66 -7.10
CA ALA A 68 8.64 -0.09 -8.39
C ALA A 68 9.68 0.91 -8.90
N GLY A 69 10.16 1.82 -8.04
CA GLY A 69 11.21 2.78 -8.39
C GLY A 69 12.56 2.13 -8.72
N TYR A 70 12.91 1.03 -8.05
CA TYR A 70 14.14 0.28 -8.28
C TYR A 70 14.12 -0.49 -9.60
N TYR A 71 13.00 -1.11 -9.97
CA TYR A 71 12.90 -1.93 -11.19
C TYR A 71 12.40 -1.17 -12.42
N ALA A 72 11.90 0.05 -12.27
CA ALA A 72 11.42 0.86 -13.39
C ALA A 72 12.55 1.26 -14.37
N PRO A 73 12.32 1.20 -15.69
CA PRO A 73 13.34 1.52 -16.69
C PRO A 73 13.65 3.03 -16.79
N ALA A 74 12.63 3.88 -16.60
CA ALA A 74 12.73 5.33 -16.63
C ALA A 74 11.63 5.92 -15.74
N ARG A 75 11.72 7.23 -15.42
CA ARG A 75 10.71 7.93 -14.62
C ARG A 75 10.36 7.15 -13.32
N ARG A 76 11.40 6.73 -12.61
CA ARG A 76 11.34 5.79 -11.48
C ARG A 76 10.38 6.25 -10.38
N ARG A 77 10.38 7.55 -10.06
CA ARG A 77 9.45 8.14 -9.09
C ARG A 77 7.99 8.03 -9.51
N LEU A 78 7.69 8.24 -10.79
CA LEU A 78 6.32 8.13 -11.30
C LEU A 78 5.81 6.69 -11.21
N HIS A 79 6.66 5.69 -11.43
CA HIS A 79 6.27 4.29 -11.27
C HIS A 79 5.94 3.96 -9.81
N GLY A 80 6.70 4.48 -8.86
CA GLY A 80 6.35 4.32 -7.45
C GLY A 80 5.05 5.03 -7.09
N VAL A 81 4.87 6.28 -7.49
CA VAL A 81 3.60 7.01 -7.28
C VAL A 81 2.41 6.34 -7.96
N ALA A 82 2.63 5.60 -9.06
CA ALA A 82 1.59 4.82 -9.72
C ALA A 82 1.15 3.58 -8.93
N VAL A 83 1.92 3.09 -7.95
CA VAL A 83 1.56 1.93 -7.12
C VAL A 83 0.25 2.16 -6.35
N PRO A 84 0.12 3.20 -5.49
CA PRO A 84 -1.14 3.48 -4.81
C PRO A 84 -2.27 3.83 -5.77
N ALA A 85 -1.99 4.49 -6.90
CA ALA A 85 -3.01 4.75 -7.92
C ALA A 85 -3.57 3.46 -8.51
N ALA A 86 -2.70 2.51 -8.88
CA ALA A 86 -3.10 1.21 -9.40
C ALA A 86 -3.87 0.41 -8.35
N ALA A 87 -3.39 0.37 -7.10
CA ALA A 87 -4.10 -0.30 -6.01
C ALA A 87 -5.50 0.30 -5.77
N PHE A 88 -5.61 1.62 -5.81
CA PHE A 88 -6.87 2.35 -5.65
C PHE A 88 -7.84 2.16 -6.82
N VAL A 89 -7.36 1.82 -8.02
CA VAL A 89 -8.23 1.44 -9.16
C VAL A 89 -8.65 -0.03 -9.08
N ILE A 90 -7.73 -0.91 -8.66
CA ILE A 90 -7.99 -2.35 -8.54
C ILE A 90 -9.06 -2.61 -7.47
N SER A 91 -9.00 -1.93 -6.32
CA SER A 91 -9.93 -2.19 -5.21
C SER A 91 -11.41 -1.96 -5.57
N PRO A 92 -11.82 -0.81 -6.15
CA PRO A 92 -13.19 -0.60 -6.60
C PRO A 92 -13.61 -1.56 -7.72
N ALA A 93 -12.69 -1.89 -8.63
CA ALA A 93 -12.97 -2.86 -9.69
C ALA A 93 -13.29 -4.24 -9.11
N LEU A 94 -12.51 -4.71 -8.13
CA LEU A 94 -12.78 -5.98 -7.45
C LEU A 94 -14.10 -5.94 -6.66
N ASN A 95 -14.41 -4.83 -6.00
CA ASN A 95 -15.69 -4.67 -5.30
C ASN A 95 -16.89 -4.80 -6.26
N LEU A 96 -16.85 -4.11 -7.40
CA LEU A 96 -17.88 -4.18 -8.43
C LEU A 96 -18.04 -5.60 -9.00
N LEU A 97 -16.92 -6.27 -9.29
CA LEU A 97 -16.93 -7.66 -9.77
C LEU A 97 -17.49 -8.64 -8.73
N SER A 98 -17.43 -8.28 -7.45
CA SER A 98 -17.96 -9.08 -6.35
C SER A 98 -19.44 -8.78 -6.06
N GLY A 99 -20.10 -7.94 -6.87
CA GLY A 99 -21.49 -7.55 -6.70
C GLY A 99 -21.74 -6.48 -5.64
N ASN A 100 -20.67 -5.87 -5.10
CA ASN A 100 -20.76 -4.76 -4.16
C ASN A 100 -20.75 -3.41 -4.91
N GLY A 101 -21.11 -2.33 -4.22
CA GLY A 101 -20.83 -0.97 -4.72
C GLY A 101 -19.32 -0.73 -4.89
N ALA A 102 -18.92 0.24 -5.73
CA ALA A 102 -17.50 0.55 -5.96
C ALA A 102 -16.73 0.87 -4.67
N PHE A 103 -17.41 1.51 -3.73
CA PHE A 103 -16.88 1.99 -2.47
C PHE A 103 -17.85 1.63 -1.33
N PRO A 104 -17.91 0.35 -0.91
CA PRO A 104 -18.80 -0.06 0.17
C PRO A 104 -18.31 0.50 1.52
N GLY A 105 -19.21 0.99 2.37
CA GLY A 105 -18.85 1.54 3.69
C GLY A 105 -18.43 3.02 3.67
N LEU A 106 -18.61 3.71 2.54
CA LEU A 106 -18.24 5.12 2.33
C LEU A 106 -19.46 6.07 2.40
N GLU A 107 -20.52 5.67 3.09
CA GLU A 107 -21.79 6.42 3.16
C GLU A 107 -21.69 7.66 4.08
N SER A 108 -20.66 7.74 4.94
CA SER A 108 -20.46 8.85 5.85
C SER A 108 -19.33 9.79 5.40
N ALA A 109 -19.48 11.10 5.67
CA ALA A 109 -18.45 12.10 5.40
C ALA A 109 -17.13 11.78 6.13
N TRP A 110 -17.20 11.22 7.34
CA TRP A 110 -16.03 10.80 8.09
C TRP A 110 -15.28 9.65 7.42
N ALA A 111 -15.99 8.63 6.91
CA ALA A 111 -15.37 7.54 6.15
C ALA A 111 -14.66 8.08 4.90
N ALA A 112 -15.27 9.04 4.19
CA ALA A 112 -14.65 9.70 3.04
C ALA A 112 -13.35 10.44 3.39
N VAL A 113 -13.35 11.18 4.50
CA VAL A 113 -12.15 11.86 5.01
C VAL A 113 -11.07 10.86 5.40
N ALA A 114 -11.42 9.78 6.11
CA ALA A 114 -10.47 8.74 6.52
C ALA A 114 -9.82 8.05 5.32
N VAL A 115 -10.61 7.68 4.30
CA VAL A 115 -10.09 7.10 3.05
C VAL A 115 -9.20 8.09 2.30
N GLY A 116 -9.61 9.37 2.22
CA GLY A 116 -8.79 10.42 1.62
C GLY A 116 -7.44 10.60 2.33
N ALA A 117 -7.44 10.56 3.67
CA ALA A 117 -6.22 10.63 4.47
C ALA A 117 -5.30 9.42 4.24
N VAL A 118 -5.85 8.20 4.26
CA VAL A 118 -5.09 6.97 3.98
C VAL A 118 -4.50 7.00 2.56
N LEU A 119 -5.26 7.50 1.58
CA LEU A 119 -4.78 7.65 0.22
C LEU A 119 -3.62 8.65 0.14
N ALA A 120 -3.73 9.81 0.78
CA ALA A 120 -2.66 10.80 0.84
C ALA A 120 -1.39 10.24 1.49
N ILE A 121 -1.53 9.50 2.60
CA ILE A 121 -0.42 8.80 3.28
C ILE A 121 0.22 7.78 2.34
N SER A 122 -0.59 7.01 1.61
CA SER A 122 -0.13 5.99 0.67
C SER A 122 0.69 6.59 -0.48
N PHE A 123 0.22 7.70 -1.05
CA PHE A 123 0.95 8.45 -2.07
C PHE A 123 2.27 9.03 -1.53
N GLY A 124 2.24 9.65 -0.36
CA GLY A 124 3.43 10.19 0.29
C GLY A 124 4.47 9.11 0.58
N ALA A 125 4.05 8.02 1.20
CA ALA A 125 4.92 6.89 1.53
C ALA A 125 5.51 6.26 0.27
N SER A 126 4.68 6.02 -0.76
CA SER A 126 5.14 5.45 -2.03
C SER A 126 6.14 6.36 -2.74
N TYR A 127 5.91 7.68 -2.73
CA TYR A 127 6.86 8.65 -3.29
C TYR A 127 8.22 8.60 -2.59
N VAL A 128 8.24 8.59 -1.25
CA VAL A 128 9.48 8.50 -0.47
C VAL A 128 10.19 7.16 -0.75
N GLY A 129 9.42 6.07 -0.80
CA GLY A 129 9.91 4.74 -1.18
C GLY A 129 10.57 4.76 -2.56
N ALA A 130 9.88 5.30 -3.55
CA ALA A 130 10.35 5.39 -4.94
C ALA A 130 11.65 6.19 -5.07
N ARG A 131 11.79 7.28 -4.32
CA ARG A 131 13.03 8.07 -4.26
C ARG A 131 14.19 7.22 -3.72
N ARG A 132 13.94 6.38 -2.70
CA ARG A 132 14.94 5.46 -2.17
C ARG A 132 15.29 4.36 -3.17
N GLY A 133 14.29 3.76 -3.81
CA GLY A 133 14.49 2.74 -4.85
C GLY A 133 15.33 3.25 -6.02
N GLU A 134 15.07 4.49 -6.45
CA GLU A 134 15.88 5.18 -7.46
C GLU A 134 17.35 5.36 -7.03
N SER A 135 17.60 5.80 -5.79
CA SER A 135 18.97 5.95 -5.29
C SER A 135 19.73 4.63 -5.21
N LEU A 136 19.07 3.56 -4.76
CA LEU A 136 19.66 2.22 -4.67
C LEU A 136 20.05 1.69 -6.04
N GLN A 137 19.19 1.91 -7.03
CA GLN A 137 19.50 1.45 -8.36
C GLN A 137 20.72 2.19 -8.93
N ARG A 138 20.74 3.53 -8.83
CA ARG A 138 21.89 4.33 -9.32
C ARG A 138 23.20 3.91 -8.66
N TYR A 139 23.13 3.59 -7.37
CA TYR A 139 24.27 3.03 -6.64
C TYR A 139 24.73 1.69 -7.24
N HIS A 140 23.81 0.75 -7.49
CA HIS A 140 24.14 -0.52 -8.14
C HIS A 140 24.67 -0.38 -9.58
N GLU A 141 24.16 0.58 -10.36
CA GLU A 141 24.74 0.89 -11.67
C GLU A 141 26.17 1.41 -11.56
N SER A 142 26.44 2.25 -10.56
CA SER A 142 27.81 2.76 -10.35
C SER A 142 28.79 1.64 -9.98
N LEU A 143 28.36 0.64 -9.21
CA LEU A 143 29.18 -0.53 -8.90
C LEU A 143 29.42 -1.41 -10.13
N ARG A 144 28.38 -1.66 -10.93
CA ARG A 144 28.49 -2.46 -12.17
C ARG A 144 29.40 -1.85 -13.23
N ARG A 145 29.61 -0.53 -13.21
CA ARG A 145 30.53 0.16 -14.13
C ARG A 145 31.99 0.13 -13.63
N ARG A 146 32.22 -0.26 -12.38
CA ARG A 146 33.55 -0.27 -11.74
C ARG A 146 34.18 -1.66 -11.64
N GLY A 147 33.39 -2.73 -11.75
CA GLY A 147 33.85 -4.12 -11.81
C GLY A 147 33.79 -4.63 -13.24
#